data_AF-A0A935LEI7-F1
#
_entry.id   AF-A0A935LEI7-F1
#
_cell.length_a   1.000
_cell.length_b   1.000
_cell.length_c   1.000
_cell.angle_alpha   90.00
_cell.angle_beta   90.00
_cell.angle_gamma   90.00
#
_symmetry.space_group_name_H-M   'P 1'
#
loop_
_entity.id
_entity.type
_entity.pdbx_description
1 polymer ?
#
loop_
_entity_poly.entity_id
_entity_poly.type
_entity_poly.pdbx_seq_one_letter_code
_entity_poly.pdbx_strand_id
1 'polypeptide(L)'
;MDAWGWMVEWPALDIQIGADTLWLDAQAQNATDENTRTFAQWRARHGLSLKEAGDALGMTTRTISAYGTGARPVPRYIALACKGWEAEREAAHTNHAE
;
A
#
# COMPACT_ATOMS: atom_id res chain seq x y z
N MET A 1 -15.88 -4.46 24.93
CA MET A 1 -14.53 -4.94 24.59
C MET A 1 -14.79 -6.16 23.76
N ASP A 2 -14.95 -5.93 22.46
CA ASP A 2 -15.53 -6.93 21.60
C ASP A 2 -14.39 -7.84 21.18
N ALA A 3 -14.55 -9.13 21.46
CA ALA A 3 -13.47 -10.07 21.72
C ALA A 3 -12.59 -10.42 20.50
N TRP A 4 -12.80 -9.81 19.34
CA TRP A 4 -12.07 -10.12 18.12
C TRP A 4 -11.25 -8.88 17.72
N GLY A 5 -9.93 -8.95 17.90
CA GLY A 5 -8.99 -7.83 17.73
C GLY A 5 -8.65 -7.52 16.28
N TRP A 6 -9.62 -7.05 15.50
CA TRP A 6 -9.44 -6.71 14.08
C TRP A 6 -9.38 -5.19 13.82
N MET A 7 -9.54 -4.36 14.85
CA MET A 7 -9.52 -2.90 14.76
C MET A 7 -9.05 -2.26 16.07
N VAL A 8 -8.52 -1.04 15.99
CA VAL A 8 -8.25 -0.16 17.12
C VAL A 8 -9.33 0.91 17.17
N GLU A 9 -9.92 1.11 18.35
CA GLU A 9 -11.01 2.05 18.56
C GLU A 9 -10.66 3.07 19.65
N TRP A 10 -11.06 4.31 19.42
CA TRP A 10 -11.14 5.35 20.42
C TRP A 10 -12.60 5.79 20.56
N PRO A 11 -13.42 5.08 21.37
CA PRO A 11 -14.87 5.29 21.44
C PRO A 11 -15.27 6.70 21.84
N ALA A 12 -14.47 7.35 22.69
CA ALA A 12 -14.73 8.73 23.13
C ALA A 12 -14.62 9.77 22.00
N LEU A 13 -13.94 9.42 20.90
CA LEU A 13 -13.72 10.29 19.75
C LEU A 13 -14.48 9.82 18.50
N ASP A 14 -15.22 8.71 18.59
CA ASP A 14 -15.86 8.04 17.44
C ASP A 14 -14.88 7.73 16.30
N ILE A 15 -13.66 7.32 16.67
CA ILE A 15 -12.61 6.95 15.71
C ILE A 15 -12.39 5.45 15.78
N GLN A 16 -12.33 4.82 14.61
CA GLN A 16 -11.94 3.43 14.44
C GLN A 16 -10.94 3.28 13.29
N ILE A 17 -9.97 2.38 13.46
CA ILE A 17 -8.97 2.05 12.44
C ILE A 17 -8.84 0.53 12.37
N GLY A 18 -9.06 -0.06 11.20
CA GLY A 18 -8.84 -1.50 10.98
C GLY A 18 -7.37 -1.88 11.15
N ALA A 19 -7.10 -3.10 11.62
CA ALA A 19 -5.73 -3.57 11.87
C ALA A 19 -4.84 -3.54 10.61
N ASP A 20 -5.40 -3.90 9.45
CA ASP A 20 -4.68 -3.86 8.17
C ASP A 20 -4.31 -2.43 7.76
N THR A 21 -5.27 -1.50 7.90
CA THR A 21 -5.04 -0.08 7.62
C THR A 21 -3.98 0.50 8.56
N LEU A 22 -4.11 0.23 9.87
CA LEU A 22 -3.15 0.68 10.87
C LEU A 22 -1.75 0.14 10.59
N TRP A 23 -1.63 -1.13 10.21
CA TRP A 23 -0.35 -1.75 9.85
C TRP A 23 0.29 -1.08 8.62
N LEU A 24 -0.50 -0.81 7.58
CA LEU A 24 -0.02 -0.12 6.38
C LEU A 24 0.42 1.32 6.68
N ASP A 25 -0.34 2.05 7.50
CA ASP A 25 0.02 3.41 7.93
C ASP A 25 1.30 3.42 8.76
N ALA A 26 1.45 2.47 9.69
CA ALA A 26 2.67 2.33 10.48
C ALA A 26 3.90 2.03 9.61
N GLN A 27 3.77 1.18 8.59
CA GLN A 27 4.85 0.92 7.64
C GLN A 27 5.20 2.16 6.81
N ALA A 28 4.20 2.93 6.37
CA ALA A 28 4.43 4.17 5.65
C ALA A 28 5.12 5.24 6.51
N GLN A 29 4.76 5.34 7.79
CA GLN A 29 5.37 6.30 8.73
C GLN A 29 6.82 5.93 9.06
N ASN A 30 7.10 4.64 9.28
CA ASN A 30 8.43 4.13 9.63
C ASN A 30 9.36 3.91 8.44
N ALA A 31 8.92 4.18 7.21
CA ALA A 31 9.75 3.99 6.03
C ALA A 31 11.06 4.81 6.12
N THR A 32 12.19 4.11 6.05
CA THR A 32 13.54 4.69 6.17
C THR A 32 13.96 5.49 4.94
N ASP A 33 13.30 5.27 3.81
CA ASP A 33 13.56 5.95 2.55
C ASP A 33 12.28 6.25 1.78
N GLU A 34 12.36 7.24 0.88
CA GLU A 34 11.22 7.77 0.15
C GLU A 34 10.58 6.75 -0.80
N ASN A 35 11.36 5.82 -1.37
CA ASN A 35 10.80 4.82 -2.28
C ASN A 35 9.97 3.80 -1.50
N THR A 36 10.45 3.39 -0.33
CA THR A 36 9.71 2.49 0.57
C THR A 36 8.41 3.15 1.05
N ARG A 37 8.47 4.45 1.41
CA ARG A 37 7.29 5.25 1.75
C ARG A 37 6.29 5.29 0.60
N THR A 38 6.75 5.64 -0.60
CA THR A 38 5.92 5.74 -1.81
C THR A 38 5.24 4.41 -2.11
N PHE A 39 5.97 3.29 -2.04
CA PHE A 39 5.43 1.97 -2.30
C PHE A 39 4.38 1.54 -1.26
N ALA A 40 4.66 1.76 0.03
CA ALA A 40 3.71 1.44 1.10
C ALA A 40 2.42 2.25 0.96
N GLN A 41 2.52 3.56 0.71
CA GLN A 41 1.37 4.43 0.50
C GLN A 41 0.57 4.06 -0.76
N TRP A 42 1.26 3.75 -1.86
CA TRP A 42 0.61 3.30 -3.10
C TRP A 42 -0.23 2.05 -2.85
N ARG A 43 0.32 1.02 -2.19
CA ARG A 43 -0.44 -0.19 -1.85
C ARG A 43 -1.62 0.10 -0.94
N ALA A 44 -1.44 0.95 0.06
CA ALA A 44 -2.49 1.30 1.01
C ALA A 44 -3.63 2.07 0.35
N ARG A 45 -3.31 3.08 -0.48
CA ARG A 45 -4.29 3.91 -1.19
C ARG A 45 -5.16 3.10 -2.13
N HIS A 46 -4.58 2.11 -2.81
CA HIS A 46 -5.29 1.26 -3.77
C HIS A 46 -5.80 -0.06 -3.16
N GLY A 47 -5.61 -0.28 -1.86
CA GLY A 47 -6.08 -1.50 -1.17
C GLY A 47 -5.48 -2.80 -1.71
N LEU A 48 -4.27 -2.77 -2.26
CA LEU A 48 -3.71 -3.91 -3.00
C LEU A 48 -3.17 -5.00 -2.07
N SER A 49 -3.69 -6.21 -2.23
CA SER A 49 -3.09 -7.41 -1.65
C SER A 49 -1.67 -7.64 -2.21
N LEU A 50 -0.88 -8.48 -1.53
CA LEU A 50 0.47 -8.83 -2.00
C LEU A 50 0.46 -9.45 -3.40
N LYS A 51 -0.61 -10.17 -3.73
CA LYS A 51 -0.79 -10.81 -5.04
C LYS A 51 -1.10 -9.76 -6.10
N GLU A 52 -2.09 -8.91 -5.87
CA GLU A 52 -2.49 -7.87 -6.84
C GLU A 52 -1.35 -6.88 -7.10
N ALA A 53 -0.59 -6.50 -6.06
CA ALA A 53 0.60 -5.66 -6.24
C ALA A 53 1.70 -6.37 -7.04
N GLY A 54 1.82 -7.69 -6.88
CA GLY A 54 2.74 -8.51 -7.67
C GLY A 54 2.33 -8.56 -9.14
N ASP A 55 1.04 -8.82 -9.39
CA ASP A 55 0.46 -8.86 -10.74
C ASP A 55 0.57 -7.48 -11.43
N ALA A 56 0.35 -6.39 -10.70
CA ALA A 56 0.46 -5.02 -11.21
C ALA A 56 1.88 -4.63 -11.62
N LEU A 57 2.90 -5.09 -10.88
CA LEU A 57 4.30 -4.71 -11.11
C LEU A 57 5.11 -5.79 -11.83
N GLY A 58 4.50 -6.92 -12.19
CA GLY A 58 5.19 -8.06 -12.78
C GLY A 58 6.21 -8.73 -11.84
N MET A 59 5.90 -8.79 -10.54
CA MET A 59 6.80 -9.31 -9.50
C MET A 59 6.16 -10.45 -8.70
N THR A 60 7.00 -11.28 -8.08
CA THR A 60 6.50 -12.34 -7.18
C THR A 60 5.93 -11.76 -5.89
N THR A 61 4.93 -12.42 -5.31
CA THR A 61 4.37 -12.10 -3.98
C THR A 61 5.43 -12.06 -2.89
N ARG A 62 6.45 -12.95 -2.97
CA ARG A 62 7.61 -12.96 -2.08
C ARG A 62 8.39 -11.66 -2.14
N THR A 63 8.62 -11.13 -3.34
CA THR A 63 9.35 -9.86 -3.53
C THR A 63 8.57 -8.67 -2.99
N ILE A 64 7.26 -8.61 -3.29
CA ILE A 64 6.37 -7.57 -2.74
C ILE A 64 6.34 -7.63 -1.21
N SER A 65 6.30 -8.82 -0.63
CA SER A 65 6.36 -9.01 0.83
C SER A 65 7.68 -8.56 1.43
N ALA A 66 8.82 -8.85 0.79
CA ALA A 66 10.13 -8.41 1.24
C ALA A 66 10.25 -6.87 1.29
N TYR A 67 9.62 -6.17 0.34
CA TYR A 67 9.50 -4.72 0.37
C TYR A 67 8.54 -4.23 1.45
N GLY A 68 7.36 -4.85 1.55
CA GLY A 68 6.33 -4.47 2.51
C GLY A 68 6.74 -4.66 3.97
N THR A 69 7.61 -5.62 4.27
CA THR A 69 8.16 -5.88 5.62
C THR A 69 9.42 -5.08 5.93
N GLY A 70 9.99 -4.35 4.96
CA GLY A 70 11.27 -3.65 5.13
C GLY A 70 12.49 -4.57 5.12
N ALA A 71 12.32 -5.87 4.89
CA ALA A 71 13.44 -6.83 4.77
C ALA A 71 14.36 -6.50 3.58
N ARG A 72 13.82 -5.79 2.58
CA ARG A 72 14.59 -5.24 1.47
C ARG A 72 14.13 -3.80 1.18
N PRO A 73 15.06 -2.84 0.95
CA PRO A 73 14.67 -1.50 0.53
C PRO A 73 14.03 -1.53 -0.86
N VAL A 74 13.07 -0.64 -1.09
CA VAL A 74 12.40 -0.52 -2.39
C VAL A 74 13.31 0.19 -3.40
N PRO A 75 13.65 -0.46 -4.53
CA PRO A 75 14.45 0.18 -5.58
C PRO A 75 13.69 1.34 -6.24
N ARG A 76 14.42 2.35 -6.71
CA ARG A 76 13.83 3.53 -7.37
C ARG A 76 12.96 3.17 -8.58
N TYR A 77 13.33 2.16 -9.36
CA TYR A 77 12.54 1.74 -10.52
C TYR A 77 11.19 1.13 -10.12
N ILE A 78 11.06 0.56 -8.92
CA ILE A 78 9.77 0.07 -8.39
C ILE A 78 8.87 1.24 -8.02
N ALA A 79 9.40 2.27 -7.35
CA ALA A 79 8.63 3.47 -7.06
C ALA A 79 8.17 4.19 -8.34
N LEU A 80 8.99 4.19 -9.39
CA LEU A 80 8.60 4.70 -10.71
C LEU A 80 7.54 3.83 -11.37
N ALA A 81 7.63 2.50 -11.27
CA ALA A 81 6.62 1.59 -11.80
C ALA A 81 5.25 1.78 -11.12
N CYS A 82 5.22 2.05 -9.81
CA CYS A 82 3.98 2.37 -9.09
C CYS A 82 3.31 3.64 -9.67
N LYS A 83 4.10 4.69 -9.91
CA LYS A 83 3.61 5.94 -10.52
C LYS A 83 3.15 5.73 -11.97
N GLY A 84 3.88 4.93 -12.75
CA GLY A 84 3.49 4.58 -14.11
C GLY A 84 2.15 3.84 -14.15
N TRP A 85 1.97 2.88 -13.24
CA TRP A 85 0.70 2.14 -13.11
C TRP A 85 -0.49 3.04 -12.76
N GLU A 86 -0.30 4.05 -11.90
CA GLU A 86 -1.35 5.06 -11.63
C GLU A 86 -1.66 5.89 -12.87
N ALA A 87 -0.63 6.39 -13.56
CA ALA A 87 -0.79 7.22 -14.75
C ALA A 87 -1.53 6.49 -15.90
N GLU A 88 -1.25 5.20 -16.10
CA GLU A 88 -1.96 4.38 -17.10
C GLU A 88 -3.46 4.27 -16.79
N ARG A 89 -3.83 4.19 -15.51
CA ARG A 89 -5.22 4.08 -15.07
C ARG A 89 -5.96 5.41 -15.15
N GLU A 90 -5.30 6.52 -14.84
CA GLU A 90 -5.84 7.86 -15.02
C GLU A 90 -6.12 8.15 -16.50
N ALA A 91 -5.17 7.80 -17.39
CA ALA A 91 -5.34 7.93 -18.83
C ALA A 91 -6.52 7.07 -19.34
N ALA A 92 -6.63 5.83 -18.88
CA ALA A 92 -7.75 4.94 -19.23
C ALA A 92 -9.11 5.48 -18.75
N HIS A 93 -9.17 6.05 -17.54
CA HIS A 93 -10.39 6.69 -17.02
C HIS A 93 -10.82 7.89 -17.86
N THR A 94 -9.85 8.69 -18.31
CA THR A 94 -10.12 9.89 -19.11
C THR A 94 -10.66 9.51 -20.49
N ASN A 95 -10.08 8.48 -21.12
CA ASN A 95 -10.50 7.99 -22.44
C ASN A 95 -11.87 7.29 -22.47
N HIS A 96 -12.50 7.01 -21.33
CA HIS A 96 -13.87 6.47 -21.25
C HIS A 96 -14.93 7.54 -20.94
N ALA A 97 -14.51 8.76 -20.62
CA ALA A 97 -15.40 9.88 -20.32
C ALA A 97 -15.70 10.78 -21.54
N GLU A 98 -15.02 10.54 -22.68
CA GLU A 98 -15.29 11.13 -24.00
C GLU A 98 -16.07 10.17 -24.89
#